data_AF-A0A8D2QUF7-F1
#
_entry.id   AF-A0A8D2QUF7-F1
#
_cell.length_a   1.000
_cell.length_b   1.000
_cell.length_c   1.000
_cell.angle_alpha   90.00
_cell.angle_beta   90.00
_cell.angle_gamma   90.00
#
_symmetry.space_group_name_H-M   'P 1'
#
loop_
_entity.id
_entity.type
_entity.pdbx_description
1 polymer ?
#
loop_
_entity_poly.entity_id
_entity_poly.type
_entity_poly.pdbx_seq_one_letter_code
_entity_poly.pdbx_strand_id
1 'polypeptide(L)'
;MALEKGLAEGGTSSSTASNSQVLQAESPQNSENQMCPICLDIINNQVSVSWCSHAFCFPCILEWSRNKPVCPICREPFQYLLRKLEDNNYEVYSIGHYTKYCYFQVRQR
;
A
#
# COMPACT_ATOMS: atom_id res chain seq x y z
N MET A 1 15.35 -3.47 56.39
CA MET A 1 16.25 -2.49 55.75
C MET A 1 15.54 -1.16 55.69
N ALA A 2 16.11 -0.17 56.36
CA ALA A 2 15.66 1.22 56.34
C ALA A 2 16.10 1.94 55.04
N LEU A 3 15.68 3.21 54.94
CA LEU A 3 16.03 4.29 53.99
C LEU A 3 14.99 4.54 52.89
N GLU A 4 14.42 5.74 52.67
CA GLU A 4 14.26 6.94 53.50
C GLU A 4 13.20 7.86 52.84
N LYS A 5 12.52 8.64 53.69
CA LYS A 5 11.94 10.02 53.55
C LYS A 5 12.01 10.67 52.15
N GLY A 6 10.99 11.34 51.61
CA GLY A 6 10.06 12.32 52.18
C GLY A 6 10.22 13.66 51.43
N LEU A 7 9.13 14.22 50.86
CA LEU A 7 8.99 15.61 50.39
C LEU A 7 7.46 15.88 50.34
N ALA A 8 6.87 16.66 51.25
CA ALA A 8 6.78 18.13 51.28
C ALA A 8 5.96 18.75 50.12
N GLU A 9 4.70 19.03 50.45
CA GLU A 9 3.87 20.22 50.20
C GLU A 9 3.75 20.85 48.79
N GLY A 10 2.49 20.90 48.33
CA GLY A 10 1.79 22.19 48.20
C GLY A 10 1.97 22.96 46.89
N GLY A 11 0.97 22.86 46.03
CA GLY A 11 0.82 23.72 44.86
C GLY A 11 -0.59 23.64 44.28
N THR A 12 -1.54 24.30 44.96
CA THR A 12 -2.88 24.58 44.41
C THR A 12 -2.77 25.52 43.22
N SER A 13 -3.37 25.17 42.09
CA SER A 13 -3.87 26.13 41.11
C SER A 13 -4.90 25.47 40.20
N SER A 14 -6.06 26.13 40.19
CA SER A 14 -7.33 25.74 39.61
C SER A 14 -7.33 25.47 38.10
N SER A 15 -8.19 24.52 37.73
CA SER A 15 -9.09 24.51 36.57
C SER A 15 -8.73 25.40 35.36
N THR A 16 -8.29 24.77 34.27
CA THR A 16 -8.71 25.18 32.92
C THR A 16 -8.75 23.98 31.98
N ALA A 17 -9.83 23.93 31.20
CA ALA A 17 -10.13 22.96 30.18
C ALA A 17 -8.96 22.73 29.21
N SER A 18 -8.80 21.46 28.80
CA SER A 18 -8.47 21.04 27.43
C SER A 18 -8.46 19.50 27.40
N ASN A 19 -9.63 18.87 27.43
CA ASN A 19 -9.76 17.51 26.93
C ASN A 19 -9.73 17.61 25.40
N SER A 20 -8.53 17.50 24.85
CA SER A 20 -8.25 17.20 23.45
C SER A 20 -6.75 17.01 23.39
N GLN A 21 -6.28 15.79 23.17
CA GLN A 21 -5.74 15.41 21.86
C GLN A 21 -4.89 14.14 21.95
N VAL A 22 -5.44 13.09 21.37
CA VAL A 22 -4.76 12.13 20.49
C VAL A 22 -3.60 11.35 21.13
N LEU A 23 -3.97 10.32 21.88
CA LEU A 23 -3.18 9.09 21.92
C LEU A 23 -3.68 8.19 20.78
N GLN A 24 -3.25 8.47 19.55
CA GLN A 24 -3.21 7.46 18.49
C GLN A 24 -1.78 7.00 18.37
N ALA A 25 -1.41 6.11 19.26
CA ALA A 25 -0.22 5.29 19.17
C ALA A 25 -0.64 3.85 19.46
N GLU A 26 -1.38 3.26 18.54
CA GLU A 26 -1.55 1.82 18.48
C GLU A 26 -1.23 1.38 17.06
N SER A 27 0.07 1.24 16.82
CA SER A 27 0.63 0.39 15.79
C SER A 27 0.67 -1.05 16.30
N PRO A 28 -0.11 -1.99 15.74
CA PRO A 28 0.29 -3.38 15.64
C PRO A 28 1.02 -3.55 14.30
N GLN A 29 2.36 -3.54 14.30
CA GLN A 29 3.16 -4.77 14.31
C GLN A 29 2.87 -5.70 13.12
N ASN A 30 3.73 -5.58 12.11
CA ASN A 30 4.28 -6.68 11.31
C ASN A 30 3.32 -7.58 10.53
N SER A 31 2.88 -7.10 9.36
CA SER A 31 2.30 -7.94 8.31
C SER A 31 2.93 -7.63 6.96
N GLU A 32 4.26 -7.71 6.82
CA GLU A 32 4.96 -7.67 5.52
C GLU A 32 4.28 -6.75 4.49
N ASN A 33 3.94 -5.53 4.90
CA ASN A 33 2.82 -4.78 4.32
C ASN A 33 3.06 -4.59 2.83
N GLN A 34 2.35 -5.37 2.01
CA GLN A 34 2.29 -5.19 0.56
C GLN A 34 1.60 -3.84 0.35
N MET A 35 2.39 -2.77 0.30
CA MET A 35 1.93 -1.42 0.03
C MET A 35 1.80 -1.25 -1.48
N CYS A 36 0.70 -0.64 -1.91
CA CYS A 36 0.44 -0.42 -3.31
C CYS A 36 1.26 0.79 -3.76
N PRO A 37 2.18 0.65 -4.73
CA PRO A 37 2.99 1.78 -5.20
C PRO A 37 2.19 2.81 -6.01
N ILE A 38 0.94 2.51 -6.38
CA ILE A 38 0.06 3.42 -7.14
C ILE A 38 -0.68 4.36 -6.18
N CYS A 39 -1.30 3.82 -5.12
CA CYS A 39 -2.08 4.61 -4.16
C CYS A 39 -1.35 4.89 -2.84
N LEU A 40 -0.15 4.32 -2.65
CA LEU A 40 0.69 4.45 -1.45
C LEU A 40 -0.01 4.01 -0.15
N ASP A 41 -0.95 3.08 -0.28
CA ASP A 41 -1.76 2.54 0.83
C ASP A 41 -1.65 1.01 0.87
N ILE A 42 -2.22 0.36 1.87
CA ILE A 42 -2.26 -1.09 2.04
C ILE A 42 -2.96 -1.72 0.83
N ILE A 43 -2.36 -2.76 0.25
CA ILE A 43 -2.96 -3.48 -0.89
C ILE A 43 -4.26 -4.13 -0.46
N ASN A 44 -5.35 -3.66 -1.06
CA ASN A 44 -6.66 -4.27 -0.98
C ASN A 44 -6.95 -5.00 -2.30
N ASN A 45 -7.35 -6.27 -2.24
CA ASN A 45 -7.49 -7.16 -3.39
C ASN A 45 -6.17 -7.28 -4.19
N GLN A 46 -5.23 -8.07 -3.65
CA GLN A 46 -3.90 -8.23 -4.24
C GLN A 46 -3.98 -8.79 -5.66
N VAL A 47 -3.37 -8.06 -6.58
CA VAL A 47 -3.25 -8.42 -7.99
C VAL A 47 -1.81 -8.33 -8.42
N SER A 48 -1.34 -9.37 -9.10
CA SER A 48 -0.05 -9.40 -9.77
C SER A 48 -0.20 -9.34 -11.29
N VAL A 49 0.86 -8.91 -11.94
CA VAL A 49 0.94 -8.86 -13.39
C VAL A 49 1.46 -10.22 -13.90
N SER A 50 1.00 -10.69 -15.06
CA SER A 50 1.33 -12.04 -15.54
C SER A 50 2.82 -12.34 -15.71
N TRP A 51 3.62 -11.34 -16.06
CA TRP A 51 5.06 -11.49 -16.35
C TRP A 51 5.97 -11.03 -15.22
N CYS A 52 5.44 -10.29 -14.23
CA CYS A 52 6.24 -9.79 -13.13
C CYS A 52 5.52 -9.99 -11.79
N SER A 53 6.27 -10.35 -10.75
CA SER A 53 5.75 -10.63 -9.40
C SER A 53 5.41 -9.37 -8.60
N HIS A 54 5.10 -8.25 -9.28
CA HIS A 54 4.76 -6.99 -8.65
C HIS A 54 3.28 -6.95 -8.30
N ALA A 55 2.98 -6.65 -7.04
CA ALA A 55 1.63 -6.63 -6.50
C ALA A 55 1.08 -5.20 -6.40
N PHE A 56 -0.22 -5.05 -6.68
CA PHE A 56 -0.96 -3.79 -6.63
C PHE A 56 -2.39 -4.04 -6.14
N CYS A 57 -3.11 -2.99 -5.79
CA CYS A 57 -4.56 -3.08 -5.63
C CYS A 57 -5.23 -3.31 -6.99
N PHE A 58 -6.17 -4.26 -7.07
CA PHE A 58 -6.99 -4.49 -8.26
C PHE A 58 -7.52 -3.20 -8.94
N PRO A 59 -8.21 -2.28 -8.24
CA PRO A 59 -8.71 -1.07 -8.88
C PRO A 59 -7.59 -0.16 -9.40
N CYS A 60 -6.46 -0.08 -8.69
CA CYS A 60 -5.34 0.78 -9.07
C CYS A 60 -4.67 0.30 -10.36
N ILE A 61 -4.32 -0.99 -10.43
CA ILE A 61 -3.68 -1.53 -11.63
C ILE A 61 -4.66 -1.61 -12.80
N LEU A 62 -5.95 -1.84 -12.54
CA LEU A 62 -6.99 -1.82 -13.57
C LEU A 62 -7.09 -0.43 -14.20
N GLU A 63 -7.20 0.62 -13.39
CA GLU A 63 -7.24 2.00 -13.89
C GLU A 63 -5.96 2.38 -14.63
N TRP A 64 -4.80 2.01 -14.08
CA TRP A 64 -3.51 2.20 -14.76
C TRP A 64 -3.50 1.53 -16.14
N SER A 65 -3.98 0.28 -16.22
CA SER A 65 -3.97 -0.51 -17.44
C SER A 65 -4.89 0.05 -18.53
N ARG A 66 -5.94 0.82 -18.17
CA ARG A 66 -6.78 1.57 -19.12
C ARG A 66 -6.01 2.64 -19.87
N ASN A 67 -5.02 3.25 -19.20
CA ASN A 67 -4.19 4.27 -19.80
C ASN A 67 -2.97 3.65 -20.50
N LYS A 68 -2.22 2.82 -19.77
CA LYS A 68 -1.02 2.12 -20.25
C LYS A 68 -0.94 0.73 -19.62
N PRO A 69 -1.08 -0.36 -20.41
CA PRO A 69 -0.96 -1.73 -19.91
C PRO A 69 0.51 -2.14 -19.73
N VAL A 70 1.22 -1.39 -18.89
CA VAL A 70 2.65 -1.54 -18.61
C VAL A 70 2.85 -1.53 -17.09
N CYS A 71 3.67 -2.42 -16.54
CA CYS A 71 3.91 -2.47 -15.10
C CYS A 71 4.53 -1.15 -14.60
N PRO A 72 3.98 -0.51 -13.54
CA PRO A 72 4.56 0.71 -12.97
C PRO A 72 5.99 0.54 -12.43
N ILE A 73 6.38 -0.69 -12.05
CA ILE A 73 7.68 -0.97 -11.43
C ILE A 73 8.73 -1.37 -12.48
N CYS A 74 8.52 -2.49 -13.19
CA CYS A 74 9.51 -2.99 -14.17
C CYS A 74 9.31 -2.45 -15.59
N ARG A 75 8.23 -1.71 -15.86
CA ARG A 75 7.89 -1.18 -17.19
C ARG A 75 7.67 -2.26 -18.26
N GLU A 76 7.38 -3.48 -17.85
CA GLU A 76 7.05 -4.55 -18.78
C GLU A 76 5.59 -4.48 -19.21
N PRO A 77 5.30 -4.64 -20.52
CA PRO A 77 3.93 -4.69 -21.01
C PRO A 77 3.24 -5.97 -20.52
N PHE A 78 1.95 -5.87 -20.22
CA PHE A 78 1.16 -7.02 -19.80
C PHE A 78 -0.20 -7.06 -20.47
N GLN A 79 -0.73 -8.27 -20.61
CA GLN A 79 -2.05 -8.52 -21.21
C GLN A 79 -3.03 -9.12 -20.21
N TYR A 80 -2.51 -9.67 -19.11
CA TYR A 80 -3.30 -10.37 -18.11
C TYR A 80 -2.90 -9.89 -16.71
N LEU A 81 -3.91 -9.74 -15.87
CA LEU A 81 -3.76 -9.51 -14.43
C LEU A 81 -4.25 -10.74 -13.68
N LEU A 82 -3.55 -11.09 -12.61
CA LEU A 82 -3.81 -12.26 -11.77
C LEU A 82 -4.24 -11.79 -10.39
N ARG A 83 -5.52 -11.93 -10.06
CA ARG A 83 -6.07 -11.61 -8.74
C ARG A 83 -6.02 -12.85 -7.84
N LYS A 84 -5.43 -12.72 -6.66
CA LYS A 84 -5.39 -13.80 -5.67
C LYS A 84 -6.71 -13.82 -4.86
N LEU A 85 -7.34 -14.98 -4.77
CA LEU A 85 -8.53 -15.24 -3.95
C LEU A 85 -8.16 -16.01 -2.67
N GLU A 86 -9.06 -16.05 -1.68
CA GLU A 86 -8.82 -16.66 -0.36
C GLU A 86 -8.50 -18.17 -0.41
N ASP A 87 -9.04 -18.92 -1.37
CA ASP A 87 -8.88 -20.39 -1.46
C ASP A 87 -7.69 -20.87 -2.31
N ASN A 88 -6.59 -20.12 -2.38
CA ASN A 88 -5.47 -20.35 -3.33
C ASN A 88 -5.89 -20.36 -4.81
N ASN A 89 -7.08 -19.85 -5.11
CA ASN A 89 -7.57 -19.70 -6.46
C ASN A 89 -7.10 -18.36 -7.06
N TYR A 90 -6.97 -18.30 -8.37
CA TYR A 90 -6.57 -17.10 -9.10
C TYR A 90 -7.62 -16.76 -10.13
N GLU A 91 -8.03 -15.50 -10.16
CA GLU A 91 -8.88 -14.98 -11.21
C GLU A 91 -8.04 -14.19 -12.21
N VAL A 92 -8.16 -14.58 -13.48
CA VAL A 92 -7.41 -13.98 -14.57
C VAL A 92 -8.27 -12.93 -15.27
N TYR A 93 -7.78 -11.70 -15.31
CA TYR A 93 -8.41 -10.61 -16.03
C TYR A 93 -7.61 -10.31 -17.29
N SER A 94 -8.25 -10.43 -18.46
CA SER A 94 -7.66 -10.03 -19.74
C SER A 94 -7.87 -8.54 -19.98
N ILE A 95 -6.77 -7.80 -20.15
CA ILE A 95 -6.79 -6.35 -20.45
C ILE A 95 -6.95 -6.08 -21.96
N GLY A 96 -7.34 -7.12 -22.71
CA GLY A 96 -8.02 -6.98 -24.00
C GLY A 96 -7.33 -6.07 -25.01
N HIS A 97 -6.21 -6.54 -25.57
CA HIS A 97 -5.92 -6.30 -27.00
C HIS A 97 -5.69 -4.85 -27.46
N TYR A 98 -4.65 -4.16 -26.99
CA TYR A 98 -4.14 -2.97 -27.69
C TYR A 98 -3.14 -3.36 -28.80
N THR A 99 -3.64 -3.97 -29.88
CA THR A 99 -2.90 -4.00 -31.15
C THR A 99 -3.07 -2.66 -31.86
N LYS A 100 -2.33 -1.62 -31.44
CA LYS A 100 -1.74 -0.56 -32.27
C LYS A 100 -1.33 0.62 -31.38
N TYR A 101 -0.09 0.62 -30.92
CA TYR A 101 0.92 1.68 -31.12
C TYR A 101 2.10 1.40 -30.19
N CYS A 102 3.00 0.54 -30.64
CA CYS A 102 4.42 0.64 -30.29
C CYS A 102 5.23 0.19 -31.50
N TYR A 103 5.18 0.99 -32.56
CA TYR A 103 6.29 1.07 -33.50
C TYR A 103 6.91 2.45 -33.32
N PHE A 104 7.93 2.57 -32.47
CA PHE A 104 9.15 3.31 -32.78
C PHE A 104 10.24 3.02 -31.73
N GLN A 105 11.30 2.42 -32.24
CA GLN A 105 12.61 2.09 -31.66
C GLN A 105 13.07 2.89 -30.42
N VAL A 106 13.36 2.17 -29.33
CA VAL A 106 14.46 2.56 -28.41
C VAL A 106 15.79 2.23 -29.07
N ARG A 107 16.21 3.10 -30.00
CA ARG A 107 17.63 3.37 -30.25
C ARG A 107 17.87 4.81 -29.84
N GLN A 108 18.32 5.05 -28.61
CA GLN A 108 18.96 6.32 -28.28
C GLN A 108 20.17 6.07 -27.35
N ARG A 109 21.33 6.16 -28.02
CA ARG A 109 22.73 6.35 -27.57
C ARG A 109 23.36 5.34 -26.62
#